data_AF-A0A2A6LNR9-F1
#
_entry.id   AF-A0A2A6LNR9-F1
#
_cell.length_a   1.000
_cell.length_b   1.000
_cell.length_c   1.000
_cell.angle_alpha   90.00
_cell.angle_beta   90.00
_cell.angle_gamma   90.00
#
_symmetry.space_group_name_H-M   'P 1'
#
loop_
_entity.id
_entity.type
_entity.pdbx_description
1 polymer ?
#
loop_
_entity_poly.entity_id
_entity_poly.type
_entity_poly.pdbx_seq_one_letter_code
_entity_poly.pdbx_strand_id
1 'polypeptide(L)'
;MVYMGRREDASRWIGKALAIDPDDPIVLYNAVSVSVLLGKHSGAMPFLEQYARVTDRKTAAALLEHDREFESLKHLPRFRALI
;
A
#
# COMPACT_ATOMS: atom_id res chain seq x y z
N MET A 1 -10.75 -20.34 -9.26
CA MET A 1 -10.35 -19.28 -10.21
C MET A 1 -11.11 -17.98 -9.88
N VAL A 2 -10.88 -17.40 -8.70
CA VAL A 2 -11.64 -16.20 -8.20
C VAL A 2 -10.73 -15.01 -7.87
N TYR A 3 -9.42 -15.25 -7.80
CA TYR A 3 -8.43 -14.24 -7.40
C TYR A 3 -8.05 -13.27 -8.52
N MET A 4 -8.13 -13.67 -9.80
CA MET A 4 -7.72 -12.80 -10.90
C MET A 4 -8.72 -11.68 -11.19
N GLY A 5 -10.02 -11.97 -11.24
CA GLY A 5 -11.05 -10.94 -11.48
C GLY A 5 -11.09 -9.86 -10.39
N ARG A 6 -11.00 -10.27 -9.11
CA ARG A 6 -11.01 -9.31 -7.98
C ARG A 6 -9.80 -8.38 -7.96
N ARG A 7 -8.66 -8.75 -8.54
CA ARG A 7 -7.43 -7.93 -8.53
C ARG A 7 -7.49 -6.76 -9.52
N GLU A 8 -8.02 -6.99 -10.72
CA GLU A 8 -8.19 -5.93 -11.72
C GLU A 8 -9.29 -4.96 -11.28
N ASP A 9 -10.38 -5.48 -10.73
CA ASP A 9 -11.41 -4.65 -10.11
C ASP A 9 -10.83 -3.83 -8.94
N ALA A 10 -10.02 -4.44 -8.06
CA ALA A 10 -9.43 -3.74 -6.92
C ALA A 10 -8.55 -2.55 -7.35
N SER A 11 -7.70 -2.73 -8.36
CA SER A 11 -6.88 -1.63 -8.87
C SER A 11 -7.74 -0.49 -9.44
N ARG A 12 -8.85 -0.82 -10.13
CA ARG A 12 -9.81 0.17 -10.63
C ARG A 12 -10.54 0.89 -9.50
N TRP A 13 -10.94 0.18 -8.45
CA TRP A 13 -11.58 0.76 -7.27
C TRP A 13 -10.65 1.68 -6.51
N ILE A 14 -9.39 1.29 -6.31
CA ILE A 14 -8.35 2.13 -5.71
C ILE A 14 -8.17 3.41 -6.53
N GLY A 15 -8.06 3.31 -7.86
CA GLY A 15 -7.92 4.50 -8.72
C GLY A 15 -9.09 5.48 -8.58
N LYS A 16 -10.33 4.96 -8.45
CA LYS A 16 -11.51 5.81 -8.19
C LYS A 16 -11.47 6.42 -6.79
N ALA A 17 -11.09 5.63 -5.78
CA ALA A 17 -11.05 6.09 -4.41
C ALA A 17 -9.99 7.17 -4.21
N LEU A 18 -8.80 6.99 -4.80
CA LEU A 18 -7.73 8.01 -4.82
C LEU A 18 -8.12 9.26 -5.59
N ALA A 19 -9.05 9.16 -6.56
CA ALA A 19 -9.58 10.34 -7.26
C ALA A 19 -10.59 11.13 -6.41
N ILE A 20 -11.24 10.48 -5.43
CA ILE A 20 -12.15 11.13 -4.49
C ILE A 20 -11.35 11.73 -3.34
N ASP A 21 -10.50 10.91 -2.72
CA ASP A 21 -9.58 11.34 -1.68
C ASP A 21 -8.22 10.65 -1.88
N PRO A 22 -7.22 11.37 -2.39
CA PRO A 22 -5.89 10.82 -2.63
C PRO A 22 -5.11 10.58 -1.34
N ASP A 23 -5.54 11.19 -0.22
CA ASP A 23 -4.82 11.20 1.06
C ASP A 23 -5.43 10.22 2.08
N ASP A 24 -6.53 9.55 1.71
CA ASP A 24 -7.22 8.62 2.60
C ASP A 24 -6.29 7.43 2.96
N PRO A 25 -5.95 7.25 4.25
CA PRO A 25 -4.99 6.24 4.68
C PRO A 25 -5.50 4.81 4.44
N ILE A 26 -6.82 4.59 4.43
CA ILE A 26 -7.41 3.27 4.16
C ILE A 26 -7.26 2.94 2.68
N VAL A 27 -7.51 3.90 1.79
CA VAL A 27 -7.33 3.74 0.35
C VAL A 27 -5.86 3.50 0.01
N LEU A 28 -4.94 4.27 0.59
CA LEU A 28 -3.51 4.12 0.39
C LEU A 28 -3.01 2.75 0.87
N TYR A 29 -3.45 2.29 2.06
CA TYR A 29 -3.15 0.94 2.55
C TYR A 29 -3.59 -0.14 1.56
N ASN A 30 -4.86 -0.06 1.11
CA ASN A 30 -5.41 -1.01 0.15
C ASN A 30 -4.66 -0.97 -1.19
N ALA A 31 -4.21 0.20 -1.63
CA ALA A 31 -3.39 0.36 -2.82
C ALA A 31 -2.05 -0.40 -2.73
N VAL A 32 -1.41 -0.33 -1.56
CA VAL A 32 -0.18 -1.08 -1.28
C VAL A 32 -0.46 -2.57 -1.27
N SER A 33 -1.46 -3.04 -0.50
CA SER A 33 -1.82 -4.46 -0.42
C SER A 33 -2.14 -5.05 -1.81
N VAL A 34 -2.97 -4.37 -2.61
CA VAL A 34 -3.29 -4.81 -3.98
C VAL A 34 -2.04 -4.85 -4.86
N SER A 35 -1.14 -3.88 -4.74
CA SER A 35 0.12 -3.85 -5.48
C SER A 35 1.05 -5.01 -5.08
N VAL A 36 1.10 -5.37 -3.80
CA VAL A 36 1.84 -6.54 -3.29
C VAL A 36 1.22 -7.85 -3.79
N LEU A 37 -0.11 -7.99 -3.72
CA LEU A 37 -0.84 -9.15 -4.25
C LEU A 37 -0.69 -9.34 -5.76
N LEU A 38 -0.44 -8.25 -6.49
CA LEU A 38 -0.12 -8.25 -7.91
C LEU A 38 1.37 -8.52 -8.21
N GLY A 39 2.22 -8.64 -7.18
CA GLY A 39 3.67 -8.78 -7.32
C GLY A 39 4.37 -7.51 -7.82
N LYS A 40 3.68 -6.37 -7.84
CA LYS A 40 4.18 -5.08 -8.32
C LYS A 40 4.75 -4.26 -7.18
N HIS A 41 5.81 -4.76 -6.55
CA HIS A 41 6.43 -4.11 -5.39
C HIS A 41 6.90 -2.67 -5.68
N SER A 42 7.40 -2.40 -6.88
CA SER A 42 7.80 -1.03 -7.28
C SER A 42 6.62 -0.06 -7.38
N GLY A 43 5.42 -0.56 -7.72
CA GLY A 43 4.20 0.25 -7.76
C GLY A 43 3.59 0.47 -6.37
N ALA A 44 3.90 -0.39 -5.39
CA ALA A 44 3.40 -0.28 -4.02
C ALA A 44 4.09 0.86 -3.23
N MET A 45 5.39 1.07 -3.47
CA MET A 45 6.21 2.08 -2.78
C MET A 45 5.62 3.50 -2.76
N PRO A 46 5.19 4.11 -3.88
CA PRO A 46 4.66 5.48 -3.86
C PRO A 46 3.42 5.62 -2.97
N PHE A 47 2.52 4.62 -2.96
CA PHE A 47 1.35 4.64 -2.08
C PHE A 47 1.73 4.52 -0.61
N LEU A 48 2.78 3.73 -0.31
CA LEU A 48 3.30 3.57 1.03
C LEU A 48 3.99 4.83 1.55
N GLU A 49 4.78 5.49 0.70
CA GLU A 49 5.42 6.77 1.01
C GLU A 49 4.39 7.86 1.28
N GLN A 50 3.29 7.85 0.52
CA GLN A 50 2.17 8.75 0.77
C GLN A 50 1.45 8.38 2.07
N TYR A 51 1.13 7.11 2.30
CA TYR A 51 0.52 6.64 3.56
C TYR A 51 1.31 7.10 4.80
N ALA A 52 2.64 6.96 4.76
CA ALA A 52 3.53 7.39 5.84
C ALA A 52 3.61 8.92 6.00
N ARG A 53 3.26 9.70 4.97
CA ARG A 53 3.21 11.17 5.03
C ARG A 53 1.92 11.67 5.69
N VAL A 54 0.81 10.99 5.43
CA VAL A 54 -0.55 11.41 5.82
C VAL A 54 -0.92 10.87 7.20
N THR A 55 -0.35 9.73 7.56
CA THR A 55 -0.57 9.05 8.84
C THR A 55 0.50 9.47 9.84
N ASP A 56 0.14 9.54 11.12
CA ASP A 56 1.12 9.74 12.19
C ASP A 56 2.25 8.71 12.12
N ARG A 57 3.49 9.15 12.29
CA ARG A 57 4.68 8.30 12.14
C ARG A 57 4.63 7.06 13.04
N LYS A 58 4.09 7.16 14.26
CA LYS A 58 4.00 6.01 15.18
C LYS A 58 3.00 4.98 14.66
N THR A 59 1.86 5.42 14.17
CA THR A 59 0.83 4.54 13.58
C THR A 59 1.34 3.91 12.30
N ALA A 60 1.99 4.69 11.44
CA ALA A 60 2.59 4.19 10.21
C ALA A 60 3.69 3.17 10.51
N ALA A 61 4.65 3.48 11.39
CA ALA A 61 5.71 2.56 11.78
C ALA A 61 5.16 1.26 12.38
N ALA A 62 4.19 1.35 13.31
CA ALA A 62 3.58 0.16 13.91
C ALA A 62 2.95 -0.76 12.85
N LEU A 63 2.25 -0.19 11.87
CA LEU A 63 1.69 -0.96 10.75
C LEU A 63 2.79 -1.55 9.86
N LEU A 64 3.78 -0.74 9.45
CA LEU A 64 4.88 -1.18 8.57
C LEU A 64 5.77 -2.26 9.20
N GLU A 65 5.94 -2.23 10.53
CA GLU A 65 6.74 -3.19 11.27
C GLU A 65 5.98 -4.49 11.54
N HIS A 66 4.72 -4.41 11.98
CA HIS A 66 3.94 -5.59 12.39
C HIS A 66 3.20 -6.28 11.26
N ASP A 67 2.87 -5.57 10.17
CA ASP A 67 2.07 -6.17 9.12
C ASP A 67 2.89 -7.08 8.21
N ARG A 68 2.47 -8.35 8.15
CA ARG A 68 3.15 -9.37 7.35
C ARG A 68 2.93 -9.17 5.85
N GLU A 69 1.91 -8.42 5.45
CA GLU A 69 1.71 -8.07 4.04
C GLU A 69 2.90 -7.28 3.47
N PHE A 70 3.60 -6.50 4.31
CA PHE A 70 4.73 -5.69 3.89
C PHE A 70 6.10 -6.36 4.09
N GLU A 71 6.15 -7.61 4.57
CA GLU A 71 7.41 -8.38 4.67
C GLU A 71 8.13 -8.42 3.30
N SER A 72 7.34 -8.58 2.23
CA SER A 72 7.83 -8.55 0.85
C SER A 72 8.33 -7.17 0.41
N LEU A 73 8.13 -6.09 1.17
CA LEU A 73 8.64 -4.76 0.88
C LEU A 73 9.80 -4.36 1.82
N LYS A 74 9.94 -4.98 2.99
CA LYS A 74 11.01 -4.71 3.98
C LYS A 74 12.44 -4.89 3.44
N HIS A 75 12.60 -5.66 2.36
CA HIS A 75 13.88 -5.83 1.68
C HIS A 75 14.27 -4.59 0.84
N LEU A 76 13.33 -3.70 0.53
CA LEU A 76 13.58 -2.50 -0.27
C LEU A 76 14.22 -1.42 0.62
N PRO A 77 15.32 -0.79 0.17
CA PRO A 77 15.98 0.28 0.93
C PRO A 77 15.07 1.47 1.17
N ARG A 78 14.18 1.77 0.22
CA ARG A 78 13.18 2.85 0.36
C ARG A 78 12.13 2.54 1.44
N PHE A 79 11.76 1.27 1.63
CA PHE A 79 10.83 0.88 2.70
C PHE A 79 11.48 1.10 4.07
N ARG A 80 12.75 0.71 4.21
CA ARG A 80 13.51 0.91 5.46
C ARG A 80 13.71 2.38 5.84
N ALA A 81 13.61 3.30 4.88
CA ALA A 81 13.68 4.73 5.16
C ALA A 81 12.36 5.29 5.75
N LEU A 82 11.25 4.54 5.69
CA LEU A 82 9.93 4.95 6.18
C LEU A 82 9.66 4.55 7.65
N ILE A 83 10.42 3.60 8.19
CA ILE A 83 10.40 3.17 9.58
C ILE A 83 11.43 3.98 10.39
#